data_AF-A0A9E5IRJ6-F1
#
_entry.id   AF-A0A9E5IRJ6-F1
#
_cell.length_a   1.000
_cell.length_b   1.000
_cell.length_c   1.000
_cell.angle_alpha   90.00
_cell.angle_beta   90.00
_cell.angle_gamma   90.00
#
_symmetry.space_group_name_H-M   'P 1'
#
loop_
_entity.id
_entity.type
_entity.pdbx_description
1 polymer ?
#
loop_
_entity_poly.entity_id
_entity_poly.type
_entity_poly.pdbx_seq_one_letter_code
_entity_poly.pdbx_strand_id
1 'polypeptide(L)'
;PACPDHSVKKQMFELLQCEEIGMGLTESLAMTPAASVSGFYLSHPDSQYFNVGKVSEDQVQDLAKRQNLKVSDIQRLLAPNL
;
A
#
# COMPACT_ATOMS: atom_id res chain seq x y z
N PRO A 1 -6.48 5.39 6.32
CA PRO A 1 -5.69 6.54 6.82
C PRO A 1 -4.82 7.06 5.66
N ALA A 2 -3.56 7.50 5.82
CA ALA A 2 -2.85 8.22 4.73
C ALA A 2 -2.49 7.37 3.49
N CYS A 3 -2.27 6.07 3.66
CA CYS A 3 -1.98 5.13 2.56
C CYS A 3 -2.66 3.78 2.84
N PRO A 4 -3.92 3.57 2.40
CA PRO A 4 -4.69 2.37 2.72
C PRO A 4 -4.35 1.15 1.86
N ASP A 5 -3.76 1.34 0.68
CA ASP A 5 -3.39 0.24 -0.22
C ASP A 5 -2.15 -0.49 0.27
N HIS A 6 -2.34 -1.71 0.79
CA HIS A 6 -1.23 -2.53 1.27
C HIS A 6 -0.33 -3.10 0.17
N SER A 7 -0.75 -3.07 -1.11
CA SER A 7 0.00 -3.65 -2.23
C SER A 7 1.33 -2.96 -2.47
N VAL A 8 1.44 -1.67 -2.09
CA VAL A 8 2.66 -0.87 -2.21
C VAL A 8 3.87 -1.49 -1.50
N LYS A 9 3.64 -2.31 -0.47
CA LYS A 9 4.70 -3.04 0.23
C LYS A 9 5.51 -3.95 -0.69
N LYS A 10 4.92 -4.50 -1.76
CA LYS A 10 5.62 -5.39 -2.69
C LYS A 10 6.82 -4.67 -3.33
N GLN A 11 6.55 -3.54 -3.96
CA GLN A 11 7.57 -2.73 -4.63
C GLN A 11 8.58 -2.16 -3.63
N MET A 12 8.12 -1.75 -2.44
CA MET A 12 9.00 -1.29 -1.37
C MET A 12 9.98 -2.38 -0.91
N PHE A 13 9.49 -3.61 -0.70
CA PHE A 13 10.32 -4.73 -0.26
C PHE A 13 11.31 -5.18 -1.34
N GLU A 14 10.88 -5.18 -2.60
CA GLU A 14 11.74 -5.46 -3.75
C GLU A 14 12.85 -4.41 -3.89
N LEU A 15 12.51 -3.13 -3.83
CA LEU A 15 13.46 -2.02 -3.97
C LEU A 15 14.50 -2.01 -2.84
N LEU A 16 14.07 -2.31 -1.61
CA LEU A 16 14.94 -2.29 -0.42
C LEU A 16 15.63 -3.63 -0.15
N GLN A 17 15.40 -4.64 -1.00
CA GLN A 17 15.97 -5.99 -0.85
C GLN A 17 15.72 -6.57 0.55
N CYS A 18 14.51 -6.41 1.08
CA CYS A 18 14.18 -6.76 2.47
C CYS A 18 14.44 -8.24 2.82
N GLU A 19 14.46 -9.13 1.83
CA GLU A 19 14.80 -10.54 2.02
C GLU A 19 16.23 -10.72 2.57
N GLU A 20 17.17 -9.84 2.22
CA GLU A 20 18.57 -9.92 2.68
C GLU A 20 18.72 -9.74 4.20
N ILE A 21 17.73 -9.09 4.82
CA ILE A 21 17.64 -8.91 6.28
C ILE A 21 16.62 -9.87 6.92
N GLY A 22 16.17 -10.89 6.17
CA GLY A 22 15.23 -11.91 6.65
C GLY A 22 13.77 -11.44 6.78
N MET A 23 13.41 -10.34 6.10
CA MET A 23 12.04 -9.84 6.08
C MET A 23 11.29 -10.28 4.79
N GLY A 24 9.99 -10.54 4.92
CA GLY A 24 9.15 -10.99 3.81
C GLY A 24 7.71 -10.50 3.89
N LEU A 25 6.93 -10.81 2.85
CA LEU A 25 5.50 -10.54 2.77
C LEU A 25 4.71 -11.84 2.56
N THR A 26 3.61 -12.00 3.29
CA THR A 26 2.65 -13.08 3.05
C THR A 26 1.81 -12.79 1.80
N GLU A 27 1.01 -13.77 1.34
CA GLU A 27 0.03 -13.57 0.27
C GLU A 27 -0.99 -12.46 0.58
N SER A 28 -1.32 -12.28 1.86
CA SER A 28 -2.18 -11.21 2.37
C SER A 28 -1.43 -9.90 2.65
N LEU A 29 -0.15 -9.81 2.28
CA LEU A 29 0.72 -8.64 2.44
C LEU A 29 1.05 -8.31 3.90
N ALA A 30 0.83 -9.23 4.85
CA ALA A 30 1.38 -9.07 6.20
C ALA A 30 2.91 -9.23 6.15
N MET A 31 3.63 -8.53 7.04
CA MET A 31 5.08 -8.62 7.11
C MET A 31 5.52 -9.80 7.99
N THR A 32 6.60 -10.46 7.61
CA THR A 32 7.28 -11.48 8.42
C THR A 32 8.72 -11.04 8.70
N PRO A 33 9.22 -11.14 9.95
CA PRO A 33 8.53 -11.63 11.16
C PRO A 33 7.41 -10.68 11.63
N ALA A 34 6.51 -11.16 12.49
CA ALA A 34 5.36 -10.37 12.94
C ALA A 34 5.74 -9.05 13.63
N ALA A 35 6.88 -9.03 14.32
CA ALA A 35 7.47 -7.83 14.91
C ALA A 35 8.23 -7.00 13.86
N SER A 36 7.50 -6.49 12.86
CA SER A 36 8.06 -5.70 11.76
C SER A 36 7.31 -4.38 11.57
N VAL A 37 8.02 -3.34 11.15
CA VAL A 37 7.48 -2.05 10.72
C VAL A 37 8.14 -1.65 9.41
N SER A 38 7.37 -1.09 8.47
CA SER A 38 7.88 -0.46 7.25
C SER A 38 7.03 0.76 6.91
N GLY A 39 7.58 1.69 6.13
CA GLY A 39 6.90 2.92 5.75
C GLY A 39 7.77 3.84 4.90
N PHE A 40 7.21 5.00 4.57
CA PHE A 40 7.88 6.01 3.76
C PHE A 40 8.39 7.16 4.63
N TYR A 41 9.52 7.74 4.23
CA TYR A 41 10.00 9.01 4.76
C TYR A 41 9.61 10.15 3.81
N LEU A 42 8.92 11.17 4.34
CA LEU A 42 8.60 12.40 3.62
C LEU A 42 9.22 13.58 4.37
N SER A 43 9.99 14.42 3.67
CA SER A 43 10.76 15.52 4.27
C SER A 43 10.11 16.90 4.16
N HIS A 44 8.99 17.02 3.46
CA HIS A 44 8.32 18.31 3.27
C HIS A 44 7.86 18.87 4.63
N PRO A 45 8.12 20.15 4.96
CA PRO A 45 7.79 20.73 6.27
C PRO A 45 6.30 20.68 6.61
N ASP A 46 5.45 20.76 5.58
CA ASP A 46 3.99 20.67 5.74
C ASP A 46 3.46 19.23 5.63
N SER A 47 4.32 18.21 5.62
CA SER A 47 3.86 16.82 5.57
C SER A 47 3.21 16.42 6.89
N GLN A 48 2.03 15.82 6.80
CA GLN A 48 1.24 15.42 7.96
C GLN A 48 0.53 14.10 7.66
N TYR A 49 0.27 13.32 8.71
CA TYR A 49 -0.65 12.20 8.60
C TYR A 49 -2.07 12.73 8.38
N PHE A 50 -2.76 12.20 7.36
CA PHE A 50 -4.15 12.51 7.09
C PHE A 50 -4.94 11.24 6.82
N ASN A 51 -6.27 11.34 6.75
CA ASN A 51 -7.13 10.24 6.35
C ASN A 51 -7.60 10.45 4.91
N VAL A 52 -7.31 9.51 4.02
CA VAL A 52 -7.84 9.50 2.63
C VAL A 52 -9.37 9.46 2.61
N GLY A 53 -10.00 8.83 3.61
CA GLY A 53 -11.46 8.73 3.67
C GLY A 53 -12.03 7.76 2.64
N LYS A 54 -13.27 8.00 2.21
CA LYS A 54 -13.93 7.20 1.18
C LYS A 54 -13.40 7.56 -0.20
N VAL A 55 -13.23 6.56 -1.06
CA VAL A 55 -12.80 6.74 -2.46
C VAL A 55 -13.96 6.45 -3.40
N SER A 56 -14.10 7.27 -4.44
CA SER A 56 -15.16 7.13 -5.43
C SER A 56 -14.78 6.15 -6.54
N GLU A 57 -15.78 5.69 -7.30
CA GLU A 57 -15.58 4.67 -8.33
C GLU A 57 -14.63 5.13 -9.45
N ASP A 58 -14.67 6.40 -9.83
CA ASP A 58 -13.75 6.99 -10.80
C ASP A 58 -12.29 6.94 -10.32
N GLN A 59 -12.04 7.16 -9.03
CA GLN A 59 -10.70 7.01 -8.43
C GLN A 59 -10.22 5.55 -8.45
N VAL A 60 -11.12 4.61 -8.19
CA VAL A 60 -10.81 3.17 -8.26
C VAL A 60 -10.45 2.78 -9.70
N GLN A 61 -11.23 3.23 -10.68
CA GLN A 61 -10.98 2.95 -12.10
C GLN A 61 -9.65 3.55 -12.57
N ASP A 62 -9.35 4.78 -12.17
CA ASP A 62 -8.08 5.44 -12.50
C ASP A 62 -6.88 4.72 -11.86
N LEU A 63 -6.98 4.31 -10.60
CA LEU A 63 -5.91 3.58 -9.92
C LEU A 63 -5.68 2.21 -10.56
N ALA A 64 -6.75 1.49 -10.92
CA ALA A 64 -6.66 0.22 -11.64
C ALA A 64 -5.90 0.37 -12.96
N LYS A 65 -6.18 1.44 -13.71
CA LYS A 65 -5.47 1.76 -14.96
C LYS A 65 -4.00 2.07 -14.73
N ARG A 66 -3.67 2.89 -13.72
CA ARG A 66 -2.27 3.26 -13.39
C ARG A 66 -1.43 2.07 -12.94
N GLN A 67 -2.04 1.15 -12.19
CA GLN A 67 -1.37 -0.06 -11.71
C GLN A 67 -1.43 -1.25 -12.69
N ASN A 68 -2.14 -1.10 -13.82
CA ASN A 68 -2.42 -2.18 -14.76
C ASN A 68 -3.06 -3.42 -14.08
N LEU A 69 -4.03 -3.17 -13.19
CA LEU A 69 -4.78 -4.18 -12.45
C LEU A 69 -6.26 -4.15 -12.84
N LYS A 70 -7.00 -5.21 -12.50
CA LYS A 70 -8.45 -5.21 -12.65
C LYS A 70 -9.08 -4.32 -11.58
N VAL A 71 -10.19 -3.67 -11.92
CA VAL A 71 -11.00 -2.86 -10.98
C VAL A 71 -11.37 -3.68 -9.74
N SER A 72 -11.74 -4.96 -9.92
CA SER A 72 -12.07 -5.88 -8.81
C SER A 72 -10.93 -6.08 -7.82
N ASP A 73 -9.68 -6.06 -8.29
CA ASP A 73 -8.51 -6.23 -7.42
C ASP A 73 -8.28 -5.00 -6.56
N ILE A 74 -8.41 -3.81 -7.16
CA ILE A 74 -8.35 -2.53 -6.43
C ILE A 74 -9.49 -2.44 -5.42
N GLN A 75 -10.71 -2.83 -5.81
CA GLN A 75 -11.85 -2.84 -4.89
C GLN A 75 -11.62 -3.73 -3.68
N ARG A 76 -10.99 -4.89 -3.87
CA ARG A 76 -10.61 -5.78 -2.76
C ARG A 76 -9.54 -5.17 -1.86
N LEU A 77 -8.52 -4.53 -2.44
CA LEU A 77 -7.44 -3.87 -1.69
C LEU A 77 -7.93 -2.67 -0.88
N LEU A 78 -8.89 -1.92 -1.43
CA LEU A 78 -9.46 -0.70 -0.84
C LEU A 78 -10.83 -0.93 -0.20
N ALA A 79 -11.25 -2.17 0.05
CA ALA A 79 -12.58 -2.48 0.59
C ALA A 79 -12.98 -1.67 1.85
N PRO A 80 -12.06 -1.36 2.80
CA PRO A 80 -12.39 -0.50 3.94
C PRO A 80 -12.63 0.99 3.60
N ASN A 81 -12.28 1.41 2.40
CA ASN A 81 -12.34 2.79 1.90
C ASN A 81 -13.44 2.98 0.84
N LEU A 82 -14.21 1.95 0.50
CA LEU A 82 -15.36 2.04 -0.40
C LEU A 82 -16.67 2.33 0.36
#